data_AF-A0A914RN81-F1
#
_entry.id   AF-A0A914RN81-F1
#
_cell.length_a   1.000
_cell.length_b   1.000
_cell.length_c   1.000
_cell.angle_alpha   90.00
_cell.angle_beta   90.00
_cell.angle_gamma   90.00
#
_symmetry.space_group_name_H-M   'P 1'
#
loop_
_entity.id
_entity.type
_entity.pdbx_description
1 polymer ?
#
loop_
_entity_poly.entity_id
_entity_poly.type
_entity_poly.pdbx_seq_one_letter_code
_entity_poly.pdbx_strand_id
1 'polypeptide(L)' 'MYLDLHAHSQRTNSFIYGNVFSQDIRRCEKQLIIPYLLSELTDDFSLSYTSFNMDAEKAGTARRLGLFRW' A
#
# COMPACT_ATOMS: atom_id res chain seq x y z
N MET A 1 3.20 4.86 -9.63
CA MET A 1 2.85 3.90 -8.56
C MET A 1 4.05 2.99 -8.37
N TYR A 2 4.46 2.76 -7.13
CA TYR A 2 5.54 1.83 -6.80
C TYR A 2 4.95 0.67 -6.02
N LEU A 3 5.28 -0.55 -6.43
CA LEU A 3 4.85 -1.78 -5.78
C LEU A 3 6.08 -2.52 -5.29
N ASP A 4 6.01 -2.97 -4.05
CA ASP A 4 7.03 -3.77 -3.42
C ASP A 4 6.42 -5.13 -3.04
N LEU A 5 6.80 -6.18 -3.76
CA LEU A 5 6.16 -7.50 -3.68
C LEU A 5 6.95 -8.42 -2.77
N HIS A 6 6.29 -8.91 -1.73
CA HIS A 6 6.88 -9.79 -0.74
C HIS A 6 5.91 -10.92 -0.38
N ALA A 7 6.44 -12.14 -0.24
CA ALA A 7 5.68 -13.26 0.28
C ALA A 7 5.63 -13.21 1.81
N HIS A 8 4.45 -13.35 2.38
CA HIS A 8 4.24 -13.38 3.84
C HIS A 8 3.96 -14.81 4.29
N SER A 9 4.75 -15.35 5.22
CA SER A 9 4.65 -16.77 5.63
C SER A 9 3.48 -17.06 6.57
N GLN A 10 2.91 -16.05 7.23
CA GLN A 10 1.89 -16.23 8.28
C GLN A 10 0.46 -15.87 7.84
N ARG A 11 0.27 -15.40 6.60
CA ARG A 11 -1.05 -15.00 6.08
C ARG A 11 -1.24 -15.60 4.71
N THR A 12 -2.37 -16.27 4.52
CA THR A 12 -2.85 -16.68 3.21
C THR A 12 -3.47 -15.49 2.49
N ASN A 13 -3.55 -15.55 1.16
CA ASN A 13 -4.09 -14.52 0.27
C ASN A 13 -3.15 -13.31 0.08
N SER A 14 -3.36 -12.60 -1.03
CA SER A 14 -2.63 -11.39 -1.39
C SER A 14 -3.29 -10.18 -0.76
N PHE A 15 -2.50 -9.24 -0.24
CA PHE A 15 -3.01 -7.98 0.32
C PHE A 15 -1.96 -6.88 0.19
N ILE A 16 -2.39 -5.62 0.27
CA ILE A 16 -1.48 -4.47 0.14
C ILE A 16 -1.30 -3.80 1.51
N TYR A 17 -0.05 -3.55 1.90
CA TYR A 17 0.26 -2.72 3.05
C TYR A 17 1.12 -1.53 2.62
N GLY A 18 0.73 -0.33 3.03
CA GLY A 18 1.44 0.87 2.59
C GLY A 18 1.20 2.07 3.49
N ASN A 19 1.77 3.19 3.05
CA ASN A 19 1.48 4.48 3.67
C ASN A 19 0.46 5.22 2.82
N VAL A 20 -0.37 6.04 3.47
CA VAL A 20 -1.18 7.03 2.77
C VAL A 20 -0.23 8.00 2.08
N PHE A 21 -0.35 8.13 0.76
CA PHE A 21 0.62 8.91 -0.03
C PHE A 21 0.41 10.43 0.05
N SER A 22 -0.75 10.87 0.51
CA SER A 22 -1.14 12.29 0.54
C SER A 22 -2.30 12.50 1.52
N GLN A 23 -2.35 13.63 2.22
CA GLN A 23 -3.50 14.01 3.04
C GLN A 23 -4.68 14.54 2.21
N ASP A 24 -4.45 14.89 0.94
CA ASP A 24 -5.52 15.22 -0.02
C ASP A 24 -6.42 13.99 -0.26
N ILE A 25 -7.71 14.16 0.06
CA ILE A 25 -8.76 13.13 -0.04
C ILE A 25 -8.85 12.54 -1.45
N ARG A 26 -8.82 13.38 -2.50
CA ARG A 26 -8.95 12.92 -3.90
C ARG A 26 -7.80 12.02 -4.30
N ARG A 27 -6.65 12.28 -3.69
CA ARG A 27 -5.47 11.46 -3.85
C ARG A 27 -5.67 10.15 -3.09
N CYS A 28 -6.01 10.16 -1.80
CA CYS A 28 -6.34 8.94 -1.04
C CYS A 28 -7.31 8.01 -1.77
N GLU A 29 -8.40 8.55 -2.31
CA GLU A 29 -9.39 7.78 -3.08
C GLU A 29 -8.75 7.05 -4.27
N LYS A 30 -7.86 7.72 -5.01
CA LYS A 30 -7.14 7.10 -6.13
C LYS A 30 -6.22 5.96 -5.71
N GLN A 31 -5.65 5.99 -4.51
CA GLN A 31 -4.83 4.89 -3.99
C GLN A 31 -5.65 3.64 -3.70
N LEU A 32 -6.94 3.78 -3.42
CA LEU A 32 -7.84 2.66 -3.15
C LEU A 32 -8.35 1.96 -4.41
N ILE A 33 -8.30 2.62 -5.58
CA ILE A 33 -8.84 2.07 -6.85
C ILE A 33 -8.26 0.69 -7.16
N ILE A 34 -6.94 0.51 -7.03
CA ILE A 34 -6.28 -0.76 -7.39
C ILE A 34 -6.61 -1.88 -6.39
N PRO A 35 -6.52 -1.67 -5.06
CA PRO A 35 -7.03 -2.64 -4.09
C PRO A 35 -8.48 -3.09 -4.37
N TYR A 36 -9.37 -2.16 -4.67
CA TYR A 36 -10.76 -2.48 -5.01
C TYR A 36 -10.86 -3.28 -6.32
N LEU A 37 -10.12 -2.89 -7.35
CA LEU A 37 -10.13 -3.61 -8.62
C LEU A 37 -9.60 -5.05 -8.45
N LEU A 38 -8.55 -5.24 -7.64
CA LEU A 38 -8.01 -6.56 -7.36
C LEU A 38 -9.01 -7.45 -6.60
N SER A 39 -9.78 -6.90 -5.65
CA SER A 39 -10.80 -7.69 -4.96
C SER A 39 -11.96 -8.12 -5.85
N GLU A 40 -12.24 -7.38 -6.92
CA GLU A 40 -13.28 -7.75 -7.90
C GLU A 40 -12.78 -8.76 -8.94
N LEU A 41 -11.47 -8.74 -9.25
CA LEU A 41 -10.88 -9.54 -10.32
C LEU A 41 -10.31 -10.88 -9.84
N THR A 42 -10.08 -11.06 -8.54
CA THR A 42 -9.50 -12.29 -8.00
C THR A 42 -9.98 -12.57 -6.58
N ASP A 43 -10.36 -13.83 -6.34
CA ASP A 43 -10.78 -14.33 -5.02
C ASP A 43 -9.60 -14.43 -4.03
N ASP A 44 -8.38 -14.48 -4.55
CA ASP A 44 -7.15 -14.61 -3.76
C ASP A 44 -6.66 -13.27 -3.20
N PHE A 45 -7.32 -12.15 -3.53
CA PHE A 45 -6.99 -10.84 -2.97
C PHE A 45 -7.88 -10.49 -1.77
N SER A 46 -7.25 -10.22 -0.64
CA SER A 46 -7.92 -9.81 0.59
C SER A 46 -7.93 -8.29 0.73
N LEU A 47 -9.08 -7.69 0.42
CA LEU A 47 -9.31 -6.28 0.72
C LEU A 47 -9.34 -6.00 2.22
N SER A 48 -9.84 -6.95 3.03
CA SER A 48 -9.91 -6.81 4.49
C SER A 48 -8.55 -6.77 5.17
N TYR A 49 -7.53 -7.41 4.58
CA TYR A 49 -6.14 -7.32 5.04
C TYR A 49 -5.35 -6.18 4.40
N THR A 50 -5.94 -5.44 3.46
CA THR A 50 -5.32 -4.28 2.83
C THR A 50 -5.44 -3.06 3.74
N SER A 51 -4.31 -2.38 4.00
CA SER A 51 -4.27 -1.25 4.92
C SER A 51 -3.24 -0.22 4.51
N PHE A 52 -3.65 1.05 4.57
CA PHE A 52 -2.79 2.21 4.37
C PHE A 52 -2.77 3.04 5.65
N ASN A 53 -1.58 3.22 6.24
CA ASN A 53 -1.42 3.97 7.48
C ASN A 53 -0.77 5.35 7.25
N MET A 54 -1.11 6.33 8.10
CA MET A 54 -0.48 7.66 8.16
C MET A 54 0.59 7.76 9.25
N ASP A 55 1.16 6.62 9.65
CA ASP A 55 2.07 6.57 10.80
C ASP A 55 3.35 7.37 10.52
N ALA A 56 3.49 8.50 11.21
CA ALA A 56 4.61 9.43 11.07
C ALA A 56 5.93 8.78 11.50
N GLU A 57 5.91 7.74 12.35
CA GLU A 57 7.12 7.03 12.78
C GLU A 57 7.70 6.11 11.69
N LYS A 58 6.89 5.73 10.70
CA LYS A 58 7.36 4.98 9.51
C LYS A 58 7.99 5.88 8.43
N ALA A 59 8.17 7.16 8.76
CA ALA A 59 8.90 8.16 7.98
C ALA A 59 10.32 7.75 7.56
N GLY A 60 10.97 6.85 8.32
CA GLY A 60 12.37 6.46 8.15
C GLY A 60 12.61 4.99 7.83
N THR A 61 11.58 4.12 7.84
CA THR A 61 11.70 2.78 7.24
C THR A 61 11.85 2.93 5.73
N ALA A 62 12.81 2.23 5.11
CA ALA A 62 13.34 2.25 3.72
C ALA A 62 12.46 2.70 2.53
N ARG A 63 11.14 2.91 2.70
CA ARG A 63 10.18 3.46 1.73
C ARG A 63 10.23 5.00 1.56
N ARG A 64 11.36 5.63 1.88
CA ARG A 64 11.77 6.92 1.29
C ARG A 64 13.18 6.77 0.74
N LEU A 65 13.30 6.15 -0.43
CA LEU A 65 14.50 6.33 -1.24
C LEU A 65 14.46 7.75 -1.82
N GLY A 66 14.82 8.73 -0.99
CA GLY A 66 15.25 10.03 -1.47
C GLY A 66 16.54 9.81 -2.22
N LEU A 67 16.44 9.61 -3.54
CA LEU A 67 17.59 9.70 -4.43
C LEU A 67 18.25 11.07 -4.17
N PHE A 68 19.57 11.03 -4.08
CA PHE A 68 20.44 12.06 -3.53
C PHE A 68 20.17 13.52 -3.96
N ARG A 69 20.48 14.41 -3.00
CA ARG A 69 20.74 15.85 -3.09
C ARG A 69 21.24 16.37 -4.45
N TRP A 70 20.78 17.56 -4.82
CA TRP A 70 21.62 18.76 -4.99
C TRP A 70 20.92 19.96 -4.33
#